data_AF-B4NBV0-F1
#
_entry.id   AF-B4NBV0-F1
#
_cell.length_a   1.000
_cell.length_b   1.000
_cell.length_c   1.000
_cell.angle_alpha   90.00
_cell.angle_beta   90.00
_cell.angle_gamma   90.00
#
_symmetry.space_group_name_H-M   'P 1'
#
loop_
_entity.id
_entity.type
_entity.pdbx_description
1 polymer ?
#
loop_
_entity_poly.entity_id
_entity_poly.type
_entity_poly.pdbx_seq_one_letter_code
_entity_poly.pdbx_strand_id
1 'polypeptide(L)'
;MLIVLAHFLFTKQYNFRIVNADAETIEGKEDPQPATLRQLASSNDKRSELLPEDWNQDAQKYALHYMDDANQRYVLLAKLTRNDLVINLQNSTSKRMSITCLQPKSLVCCIHSPSISHTIPDAKSILMQLRRDLVDPVVHGIRKPNPITYPNQSQTIGEDETDNKSESLYSLRESDAEPEQSKSNTTMAVYKSLKSVTSLDSV
;
A
#
# COMPACT_ATOMS: atom_id res chain seq x y z
N MET A 1 3.70 -10.17 1.37
CA MET A 1 4.25 -9.58 2.61
C MET A 1 4.17 -8.06 2.65
N LEU A 2 4.72 -7.32 1.67
CA LEU A 2 4.64 -5.84 1.68
C LEU A 2 3.20 -5.30 1.68
N ILE A 3 2.27 -5.96 0.98
CA ILE A 3 0.84 -5.60 1.01
C ILE A 3 0.24 -5.79 2.42
N VAL A 4 0.64 -6.85 3.13
CA VAL A 4 0.21 -7.10 4.52
C VAL A 4 0.73 -5.99 5.45
N LEU A 5 1.97 -5.54 5.23
CA LEU A 5 2.55 -4.43 5.99
C LEU A 5 1.81 -3.11 5.74
N ALA A 6 1.44 -2.82 4.49
CA ALA A 6 0.62 -1.66 4.15
C ALA A 6 -0.80 -1.75 4.74
N HIS A 7 -1.43 -2.93 4.68
CA HIS A 7 -2.73 -3.17 5.29
C HIS A 7 -2.70 -2.98 6.82
N PHE A 8 -1.64 -3.48 7.48
CA PHE A 8 -1.41 -3.25 8.91
C PHE A 8 -1.29 -1.76 9.23
N LEU A 9 -0.56 -0.99 8.43
CA LEU A 9 -0.46 0.46 8.58
C LEU A 9 -1.85 1.12 8.53
N PHE A 10 -2.66 0.77 7.54
CA PHE A 10 -3.96 1.39 7.33
C PHE A 10 -4.96 1.07 8.44
N THR A 11 -5.02 -0.19 8.84
CA THR A 11 -5.95 -0.65 9.89
C THR A 11 -5.52 -0.18 11.27
N LYS A 12 -4.21 -0.20 11.60
CA LYS A 12 -3.71 0.10 12.95
C LYS A 12 -3.35 1.55 13.23
N GLN A 13 -2.82 2.28 12.26
CA GLN A 13 -2.45 3.68 12.48
C GLN A 13 -3.52 4.66 11.99
N TYR A 14 -4.31 4.28 10.98
CA TYR A 14 -5.29 5.17 10.34
C TYR A 14 -6.74 4.71 10.52
N ASN A 15 -6.98 3.62 11.26
CA ASN A 15 -8.32 3.07 11.55
C ASN A 15 -9.17 2.78 10.31
N PHE A 16 -8.53 2.45 9.18
CA PHE A 16 -9.26 2.07 7.98
C PHE A 16 -9.93 0.71 8.18
N ARG A 17 -11.18 0.59 7.73
CA ARG A 17 -11.89 -0.69 7.63
C ARG A 17 -11.87 -1.20 6.20
N ILE A 18 -11.65 -2.49 6.02
CA ILE A 18 -11.77 -3.12 4.70
C ILE A 18 -13.24 -3.13 4.27
N VAL A 19 -13.48 -2.92 2.99
CA VAL A 19 -14.81 -2.99 2.37
C VAL A 19 -14.69 -3.97 1.21
N ASN A 20 -15.61 -4.92 1.11
CA ASN A 20 -15.61 -5.80 -0.04
C ASN A 20 -16.20 -5.05 -1.24
N ALA A 21 -15.56 -5.16 -2.40
CA ALA A 21 -16.01 -4.49 -3.62
C ALA A 21 -17.39 -5.00 -4.10
N ASP A 22 -17.76 -6.22 -3.72
CA ASP A 22 -19.03 -6.88 -4.06
C ASP A 22 -20.23 -6.38 -3.23
N ALA A 23 -19.98 -5.72 -2.09
CA ALA A 23 -21.03 -5.19 -1.23
C ALA A 23 -21.81 -4.03 -1.87
N GLU A 24 -21.28 -3.43 -2.95
CA GLU A 24 -21.99 -2.43 -3.78
C GLU A 24 -22.88 -3.09 -4.86
N THR A 25 -22.88 -4.43 -5.02
CA THR A 25 -23.74 -5.16 -5.97
C THR A 25 -24.84 -5.97 -5.25
N ILE A 26 -25.55 -5.32 -4.32
CA ILE A 26 -26.92 -5.73 -3.95
C ILE A 26 -27.88 -4.64 -4.41
N GLU A 27 -27.87 -4.35 -5.71
CA GLU A 27 -28.95 -3.65 -6.40
C GLU A 27 -29.52 -4.58 -7.46
N GLY A 28 -30.46 -5.42 -7.04
CA GLY A 28 -31.08 -6.42 -7.92
C GLY A 28 -32.31 -7.12 -7.34
N LYS A 29 -32.85 -6.66 -6.21
CA LYS A 29 -34.19 -7.02 -5.72
C LYS A 29 -34.83 -5.79 -5.06
N GLU A 30 -35.75 -5.20 -5.81
CA GLU A 30 -36.99 -4.51 -5.46
C GLU A 30 -37.14 -3.95 -4.02
N ASP A 31 -37.48 -2.65 -3.99
CA ASP A 31 -37.87 -1.74 -2.88
C ASP A 31 -36.76 -0.97 -2.13
N PRO A 32 -36.67 0.37 -2.30
CA PRO A 32 -35.63 1.19 -1.70
C PRO A 32 -36.04 1.67 -0.31
N GLN A 33 -35.61 0.95 0.74
CA GLN A 33 -35.51 1.56 2.06
C GLN A 33 -34.09 2.14 2.20
N PRO A 34 -33.91 3.44 2.54
CA PRO A 34 -32.60 4.11 2.60
C PRO A 34 -31.75 3.69 3.83
N ALA A 35 -31.84 2.43 4.26
CA ALA A 35 -31.21 1.90 5.46
C ALA A 35 -29.91 1.13 5.18
N THR A 36 -29.71 0.53 4.00
CA THR A 36 -28.63 -0.45 3.77
C THR A 36 -27.21 0.14 3.78
N LEU A 37 -26.98 1.37 3.30
CA LEU A 37 -25.67 2.02 3.42
C LEU A 37 -25.35 2.49 4.84
N ARG A 38 -26.38 2.87 5.63
CA ARG A 38 -26.22 3.29 7.03
C ARG A 38 -26.11 2.11 7.98
N GLN A 39 -26.67 0.95 7.62
CA GLN A 39 -26.74 -0.23 8.48
C GLN A 39 -25.45 -1.07 8.43
N LEU A 40 -24.67 -1.00 7.35
CA LEU A 40 -23.27 -1.45 7.33
C LEU A 40 -22.32 -0.49 8.09
N ALA A 41 -22.68 0.78 8.21
CA ALA A 41 -21.96 1.75 9.04
C ALA A 41 -22.38 1.71 10.52
N SER A 42 -23.55 1.15 10.85
CA SER A 42 -24.12 1.06 12.22
C SER A 42 -24.08 -0.34 12.83
N SER A 43 -23.61 -1.35 12.10
CA SER A 43 -23.30 -2.64 12.70
C SER A 43 -21.88 -2.60 13.23
N ASN A 44 -21.77 -2.44 14.55
CA ASN A 44 -20.56 -2.63 15.35
C ASN A 44 -19.96 -4.06 15.24
N ASP A 45 -20.44 -4.87 14.29
CA ASP A 45 -20.39 -6.33 14.32
C ASP A 45 -19.49 -6.98 13.29
N LYS A 46 -18.72 -6.24 12.49
CA LYS A 46 -17.60 -6.81 11.71
C LYS A 46 -16.67 -5.72 11.15
N ARG A 47 -16.01 -4.97 12.04
CA ARG A 47 -14.79 -4.22 11.65
C ARG A 47 -13.68 -5.25 11.39
N SER A 48 -13.70 -5.89 10.22
CA SER A 48 -12.70 -6.90 9.87
C SER A 48 -11.38 -6.18 9.63
N GLU A 49 -10.45 -6.34 10.58
CA GLU A 49 -9.04 -5.95 10.42
C GLU A 49 -8.23 -7.00 9.64
N LEU A 50 -8.92 -8.05 9.16
CA LEU A 50 -8.33 -9.12 8.38
C LEU A 50 -8.41 -8.76 6.90
N LEU A 51 -7.41 -9.21 6.15
CA LEU A 51 -7.46 -9.18 4.70
C LEU A 51 -8.61 -10.08 4.19
N PRO A 52 -9.29 -9.70 3.08
CA PRO A 52 -10.28 -10.53 2.40
C PRO A 52 -9.71 -11.89 2.02
N GLU A 53 -10.53 -12.93 1.88
CA GLU A 53 -10.03 -14.29 1.60
C GLU A 53 -9.29 -14.41 0.26
N ASP A 54 -9.62 -13.57 -0.71
CA ASP A 54 -9.12 -13.56 -2.09
C ASP A 54 -8.11 -12.44 -2.38
N TRP A 55 -7.64 -11.72 -1.35
CA TRP A 55 -6.79 -10.54 -1.50
C TRP A 55 -5.50 -10.77 -2.30
N ASN A 56 -5.01 -12.01 -2.34
CA ASN A 56 -3.78 -12.42 -3.01
C ASN A 56 -4.03 -13.43 -4.16
N GLN A 57 -5.23 -13.45 -4.74
CA GLN A 57 -5.57 -14.33 -5.85
C GLN A 57 -4.70 -14.04 -7.10
N ASP A 58 -4.50 -12.77 -7.44
CA ASP A 58 -3.54 -12.34 -8.45
C ASP A 58 -2.24 -11.88 -7.77
N ALA A 59 -1.18 -12.69 -7.89
CA ALA A 59 0.11 -12.37 -7.29
C ALA A 59 0.77 -11.11 -7.88
N GLN A 60 0.35 -10.67 -9.07
CA GLN A 60 0.88 -9.52 -9.79
C GLN A 60 0.06 -8.24 -9.56
N LYS A 61 -1.21 -8.36 -9.13
CA LYS A 61 -2.10 -7.21 -8.94
C LYS A 61 -2.93 -7.37 -7.68
N TYR A 62 -2.95 -6.31 -6.88
CA TYR A 62 -3.72 -6.26 -5.65
C TYR A 62 -4.66 -5.06 -5.72
N ALA A 63 -5.91 -5.26 -5.34
CA ALA A 63 -6.90 -4.20 -5.22
C ALA A 63 -7.62 -4.37 -3.88
N LEU A 64 -7.50 -3.39 -2.99
CA LEU A 64 -8.13 -3.40 -1.67
C LEU A 64 -8.90 -2.10 -1.48
N HIS A 65 -10.16 -2.24 -1.06
CA HIS A 65 -11.05 -1.11 -0.81
C HIS A 65 -11.13 -0.88 0.69
N TYR A 66 -11.01 0.38 1.09
CA TYR A 66 -11.02 0.81 2.46
C TYR A 66 -12.00 1.95 2.67
N MET A 67 -12.43 2.11 3.92
CA MET A 67 -13.20 3.24 4.37
C MET A 67 -12.67 3.72 5.72
N ASP A 68 -12.62 5.03 5.95
CA ASP A 68 -12.29 5.59 7.26
C ASP A 68 -13.54 5.82 8.12
N ASP A 69 -13.33 6.31 9.35
CA ASP A 69 -14.41 6.62 10.29
C ASP A 69 -15.26 7.82 9.84
N ALA A 70 -14.74 8.66 8.95
CA ALA A 70 -15.47 9.74 8.29
C ALA A 70 -16.21 9.28 7.02
N ASN A 71 -16.26 7.97 6.76
CA ASN A 71 -16.84 7.36 5.56
C ASN A 71 -16.20 7.82 4.23
N GLN A 72 -14.95 8.28 4.26
CA GLN A 72 -14.19 8.50 3.03
C GLN A 72 -13.73 7.16 2.46
N ARG A 73 -13.89 6.99 1.16
CA ARG A 73 -13.51 5.77 0.46
C ARG A 73 -12.07 5.88 -0.06
N TYR A 74 -11.31 4.83 0.16
CA TYR A 74 -9.95 4.69 -0.34
C TYR A 74 -9.80 3.41 -1.14
N VAL A 75 -8.98 3.45 -2.18
CA VAL A 75 -8.62 2.28 -2.98
C VAL A 75 -7.10 2.17 -3.00
N LEU A 76 -6.59 1.05 -2.50
CA LEU A 76 -5.20 0.65 -2.70
C LEU A 76 -5.12 -0.24 -3.93
N LEU A 77 -4.33 0.19 -4.90
CA LEU A 77 -3.97 -0.58 -6.08
C LEU A 77 -2.47 -0.84 -6.02
N ALA A 78 -2.07 -2.10 -6.08
CA ALA A 78 -0.65 -2.44 -6.20
C ALA A 78 -0.42 -3.34 -7.40
N LYS A 79 0.68 -3.11 -8.12
CA LYS A 79 1.09 -3.91 -9.26
C LYS A 79 2.56 -4.25 -9.15
N LEU A 80 2.87 -5.54 -9.19
CA LEU A 80 4.23 -6.00 -9.35
C LEU A 80 4.62 -5.88 -10.83
N THR A 81 5.71 -5.16 -11.11
CA THR A 81 6.24 -4.98 -12.47
C THR A 81 7.72 -5.26 -12.44
N ARG A 82 8.14 -6.35 -13.11
CA ARG A 82 9.54 -6.83 -13.12
C ARG A 82 10.05 -7.10 -11.69
N ASN A 83 10.67 -6.09 -11.08
CA ASN A 83 11.24 -6.17 -9.73
C ASN A 83 10.69 -5.09 -8.78
N ASP A 84 9.81 -4.22 -9.26
CA ASP A 84 9.25 -3.12 -8.49
C ASP A 84 7.77 -3.37 -8.20
N LEU A 85 7.39 -3.25 -6.94
CA LEU A 85 6.01 -3.20 -6.49
C LEU A 85 5.57 -1.74 -6.46
N VAL A 86 4.77 -1.35 -7.44
CA VAL A 86 4.17 -0.03 -7.51
C VAL A 86 2.88 -0.05 -6.70
N ILE A 87 2.77 0.82 -5.70
CA ILE A 87 1.60 0.94 -4.83
C ILE A 87 1.01 2.33 -5.00
N ASN A 88 -0.28 2.38 -5.28
CA ASN A 88 -1.08 3.59 -5.45
C ASN A 88 -2.20 3.57 -4.41
N LEU A 89 -2.37 4.68 -3.69
CA LEU A 89 -3.49 4.89 -2.78
C LEU A 89 -4.30 6.08 -3.29
N GLN A 90 -5.59 5.88 -3.47
CA GLN A 90 -6.52 6.89 -3.96
C GLN A 90 -7.62 7.12 -2.94
N ASN A 91 -7.99 8.38 -2.71
CA ASN A 91 -9.19 8.76 -1.97
C ASN A 91 -10.23 9.29 -2.97
N SER A 92 -11.35 8.57 -3.13
CA SER A 92 -12.38 8.91 -4.10
C SER A 92 -13.14 10.19 -3.74
N THR A 93 -13.23 10.51 -2.45
CA THR A 93 -13.94 11.69 -1.95
C THR A 93 -13.12 12.97 -2.17
N SER A 94 -11.85 12.98 -1.76
CA SER A 94 -10.97 14.14 -1.88
C SER A 94 -10.24 14.24 -3.23
N LYS A 95 -10.34 13.19 -4.07
CA LYS A 95 -9.61 13.03 -5.34
C LYS A 95 -8.09 13.07 -5.18
N ARG A 96 -7.59 12.89 -3.95
CA ARG A 96 -6.15 12.80 -3.69
C ARG A 96 -5.65 11.42 -4.02
N MET A 97 -4.43 11.38 -4.54
CA MET A 97 -3.73 10.13 -4.76
C MET A 97 -2.23 10.27 -4.48
N SER A 98 -1.61 9.15 -4.15
CA SER A 98 -0.17 9.04 -3.98
C SER A 98 0.31 7.73 -4.56
N ILE A 99 1.56 7.73 -5.01
CA ILE A 99 2.24 6.55 -5.53
C ILE A 99 3.57 6.41 -4.82
N THR A 100 3.90 5.18 -4.48
CA THR A 100 5.23 4.77 -4.00
C THR A 100 5.65 3.50 -4.70
N CYS A 101 6.97 3.30 -4.79
CA CYS A 101 7.57 2.12 -5.40
C CYS A 101 8.45 1.46 -4.36
N LEU A 102 8.29 0.15 -4.20
CA LEU A 102 9.11 -0.68 -3.33
C LEU A 102 9.77 -1.78 -4.14
N GLN A 103 10.95 -2.23 -3.72
CA GLN A 103 11.64 -3.35 -4.35
C GLN A 103 11.54 -4.60 -3.47
N PRO A 104 10.62 -5.55 -3.74
CA PRO A 104 10.40 -6.68 -2.84
C PRO A 104 11.66 -7.51 -2.61
N LYS A 105 12.50 -7.68 -3.64
CA LYS A 105 13.74 -8.47 -3.57
C LYS A 105 14.78 -7.89 -2.62
N SER A 106 14.79 -6.58 -2.38
CA SER A 106 15.72 -5.94 -1.44
C SER A 106 15.13 -5.77 -0.04
N LEU A 107 13.80 -5.87 0.11
CA LEU A 107 13.10 -5.57 1.36
C LEU A 107 12.54 -6.80 2.06
N VAL A 108 12.33 -7.92 1.35
CA VAL A 108 11.77 -9.16 1.90
C VAL A 108 12.82 -10.26 1.83
N CYS A 109 13.33 -10.68 2.98
CA CYS A 109 14.41 -11.67 3.07
C CYS A 109 13.91 -13.12 3.13
N CYS A 110 12.77 -13.37 3.79
CA CYS A 110 12.24 -14.73 3.95
C CYS A 110 10.72 -14.74 4.10
N ILE A 111 10.01 -15.49 3.26
CA ILE A 111 8.53 -15.53 3.26
C ILE A 111 7.97 -16.56 4.26
N HIS A 112 8.76 -17.57 4.62
CA HIS A 112 8.33 -18.72 5.43
C HIS A 112 8.70 -18.60 6.92
N SER A 113 9.33 -17.50 7.32
CA SER A 113 9.65 -17.26 8.73
C SER A 113 8.40 -16.87 9.51
N PRO A 114 8.20 -17.39 10.73
CA PRO A 114 7.12 -16.95 11.61
C PRO A 114 7.35 -15.55 12.20
N SER A 115 8.59 -15.05 12.18
CA SER A 115 8.98 -13.75 12.73
C SER A 115 9.09 -12.68 11.63
N ILE A 116 8.39 -11.55 11.82
CA ILE A 116 8.45 -10.41 10.89
C ILE A 116 9.86 -9.83 10.78
N SER A 117 10.63 -9.84 11.86
CA SER A 117 12.01 -9.32 11.88
C SER A 117 12.95 -10.10 10.97
N HIS A 118 12.62 -11.36 10.65
CA HIS A 118 13.38 -12.16 9.67
C HIS A 118 12.80 -12.02 8.26
N THR A 119 11.49 -11.81 8.14
CA THR A 119 10.81 -11.62 6.84
C THR A 119 11.13 -10.27 6.23
N ILE A 120 11.07 -9.21 7.05
CA ILE A 120 11.30 -7.82 6.67
C ILE A 120 12.13 -7.18 7.80
N PRO A 121 13.47 -7.27 7.74
CA PRO A 121 14.35 -6.75 8.79
C PRO A 121 14.09 -5.27 9.10
N ASP A 122 13.90 -4.46 8.05
CA ASP A 122 13.67 -3.02 8.15
C ASP A 122 12.18 -2.65 8.15
N ALA A 123 11.30 -3.51 8.68
CA ALA A 123 9.85 -3.30 8.66
C ALA A 123 9.43 -1.93 9.21
N LYS A 124 10.09 -1.45 10.28
CA LYS A 124 9.82 -0.14 10.88
C LYS A 124 10.15 1.01 9.92
N SER A 125 11.29 0.96 9.26
CA SER A 125 11.73 1.95 8.29
C SER A 125 10.81 1.98 7.06
N ILE A 126 10.41 0.80 6.57
CA ILE A 126 9.47 0.68 5.45
C ILE A 126 8.09 1.21 5.85
N LEU A 127 7.61 0.95 7.07
CA LEU A 127 6.36 1.52 7.57
C LEU A 127 6.41 3.04 7.61
N MET A 128 7.50 3.63 8.10
CA MET A 128 7.69 5.09 8.10
C MET A 128 7.71 5.65 6.67
N GLN A 129 8.37 4.96 5.73
CA GLN A 129 8.38 5.34 4.33
C GLN A 129 6.97 5.29 3.71
N LEU A 130 6.23 4.19 3.92
CA LEU A 130 4.85 4.06 3.46
C LEU A 130 3.96 5.14 4.05
N ARG A 131 4.11 5.44 5.34
CA ARG A 131 3.36 6.51 6.01
C ARG A 131 3.58 7.86 5.31
N ARG A 132 4.84 8.26 5.18
CA ARG A 132 5.25 9.56 4.61
C ARG A 132 4.92 9.68 3.13
N ASP A 133 5.15 8.62 2.35
CA ASP A 133 5.15 8.70 0.89
C ASP A 133 3.83 8.24 0.26
N LEU A 134 3.05 7.41 0.95
CA LEU A 134 1.78 6.85 0.49
C LEU A 134 0.59 7.43 1.27
N VAL A 135 0.56 7.33 2.60
CA VAL A 135 -0.69 7.62 3.34
C VAL A 135 -0.89 9.10 3.63
N ASP A 136 0.11 9.77 4.19
CA ASP A 136 0.02 11.16 4.60
C ASP A 136 -0.34 12.14 3.46
N PRO A 137 0.13 11.96 2.21
CA PRO A 137 -0.30 12.80 1.10
C PRO A 137 -1.78 12.64 0.74
N VAL A 138 -2.36 11.46 0.97
CA VAL A 138 -3.76 11.15 0.61
C VAL A 138 -4.70 11.57 1.73
N VAL A 139 -4.37 11.23 2.98
CA VAL A 139 -5.21 11.49 4.16
C VAL A 139 -5.07 12.95 4.60
N HIS A 140 -3.84 13.39 4.86
CA HIS A 140 -3.56 14.71 5.44
C HIS A 140 -3.27 15.75 4.36
N GLY A 141 -2.87 15.34 3.17
CA GLY A 141 -2.49 16.28 2.11
C GLY A 141 -1.10 16.84 2.23
N ILE A 142 -0.29 16.21 3.06
CA ILE A 142 1.09 16.59 3.26
C ILE A 142 1.82 16.32 1.95
N ARG A 143 2.25 17.38 1.28
CA ARG A 143 3.08 17.24 0.07
C ARG A 143 4.44 16.70 0.51
N LYS A 144 5.01 15.80 -0.30
CA LYS A 144 6.38 15.33 -0.10
C LYS A 144 7.28 16.57 -0.02
N PRO A 145 8.18 16.69 0.97
CA PRO A 145 9.17 17.75 0.97
C PRO A 145 9.94 17.65 -0.36
N ASN A 146 9.90 18.69 -1.18
CA ASN A 146 10.71 18.73 -2.38
C ASN A 146 12.16 18.59 -1.94
N PRO A 147 12.90 17.54 -2.36
CA PRO A 147 14.34 17.65 -2.30
C PRO A 147 14.72 18.80 -3.24
N ILE A 148 15.62 19.67 -2.78
CA ILE A 148 16.24 20.83 -3.44
C ILE A 148 15.41 22.11 -3.67
N THR A 149 15.33 22.95 -2.62
CA THR A 149 15.51 24.41 -2.76
C THR A 149 16.90 24.75 -2.26
N TYR A 150 17.88 24.89 -3.17
CA TYR A 150 19.10 25.63 -2.84
C TYR A 150 18.79 27.13 -2.95
N PRO A 151 19.26 27.99 -2.02
CA PRO A 151 19.21 29.43 -2.24
C PRO A 151 20.11 29.78 -3.43
N ASN A 152 19.51 30.31 -4.50
CA ASN A 152 20.24 30.85 -5.65
C ASN A 152 21.26 31.90 -5.18
N GLN A 153 22.55 31.62 -5.39
CA GLN A 153 23.55 32.68 -5.51
C GLN A 153 23.66 33.01 -7.00
N SER A 154 23.34 34.25 -7.34
CA SER A 154 23.56 34.80 -8.68
C SER A 154 25.05 34.85 -8.97
N GLN A 155 25.50 34.13 -9.99
CA GLN A 155 26.79 34.40 -10.63
C GLN A 155 26.66 34.23 -12.15
N THR A 156 26.95 35.33 -12.83
CA THR A 156 27.03 35.56 -14.27
C THR A 156 28.24 34.87 -14.91
N ILE A 157 28.24 34.86 -16.26
CA ILE A 157 29.30 34.44 -17.21
C ILE A 157 29.13 32.97 -17.60
N GLY A 158 29.13 32.53 -18.86
CA GLY A 158 29.39 33.09 -20.18
C GLY A 158 29.26 31.92 -21.17
N GLU A 159 29.07 32.23 -22.45
CA GLU A 159 28.86 31.33 -23.59
C GLU A 159 29.90 30.18 -23.68
N ASP A 160 29.47 28.96 -24.03
CA ASP A 160 29.97 28.25 -25.24
C ASP A 160 29.12 27.01 -25.60
N GLU A 161 29.12 26.74 -26.90
CA GLU A 161 28.36 25.80 -27.71
C GLU A 161 29.01 24.40 -27.73
N THR A 162 28.22 23.31 -27.85
CA THR A 162 28.41 22.22 -28.85
C THR A 162 27.50 21.01 -28.62
N ASP A 163 26.92 20.57 -29.74
CA ASP A 163 26.20 19.32 -30.04
C ASP A 163 26.96 18.03 -29.65
N ASN A 164 26.22 16.98 -29.22
CA ASN A 164 26.23 15.70 -29.95
C ASN A 164 25.18 14.66 -29.50
N LYS A 165 24.80 13.82 -30.45
CA LYS A 165 23.60 12.96 -30.55
C LYS A 165 23.95 11.45 -30.44
N SER A 166 22.92 10.62 -30.22
CA SER A 166 22.75 9.18 -30.57
C SER A 166 23.32 8.12 -29.61
N GLU A 167 22.82 6.87 -29.43
CA GLU A 167 21.53 6.14 -29.55
C GLU A 167 21.78 4.67 -29.06
N SER A 168 20.70 3.89 -28.77
CA SER A 168 20.58 2.41 -28.95
C SER A 168 21.17 1.41 -27.92
N LEU A 169 20.69 0.17 -27.61
CA LEU A 169 19.41 -0.61 -27.55
C LEU A 169 19.70 -2.03 -26.94
N TYR A 170 18.69 -2.67 -26.30
CA TYR A 170 18.43 -4.13 -26.00
C TYR A 170 19.44 -4.99 -25.18
N SER A 171 19.05 -5.96 -24.32
CA SER A 171 18.27 -7.21 -24.57
C SER A 171 17.76 -7.97 -23.30
N LEU A 172 16.79 -8.88 -23.51
CA LEU A 172 16.02 -9.80 -22.64
C LEU A 172 16.75 -11.10 -22.21
N ARG A 173 16.30 -11.74 -21.10
CA ARG A 173 16.11 -13.21 -20.99
C ARG A 173 15.24 -13.65 -19.79
N GLU A 174 14.72 -14.88 -19.86
CA GLU A 174 13.43 -15.41 -19.36
C GLU A 174 13.59 -16.56 -18.31
N SER A 175 12.46 -17.14 -17.84
CA SER A 175 12.27 -18.43 -17.11
C SER A 175 12.49 -18.47 -15.57
N ASP A 176 11.80 -19.21 -14.68
CA ASP A 176 10.64 -20.14 -14.70
C ASP A 176 10.08 -20.36 -13.24
N ALA A 177 9.05 -21.22 -13.11
CA ALA A 177 7.99 -21.39 -12.10
C ALA A 177 8.24 -21.98 -10.66
N GLU A 178 7.35 -21.54 -9.72
CA GLU A 178 6.54 -22.20 -8.62
C GLU A 178 6.89 -23.62 -8.06
N PRO A 179 6.59 -23.97 -6.76
CA PRO A 179 5.20 -24.17 -6.29
C PRO A 179 4.79 -23.74 -4.85
N GLU A 180 3.51 -23.42 -4.74
CA GLU A 180 2.67 -23.21 -3.54
C GLU A 180 2.37 -24.45 -2.70
N GLN A 181 2.39 -24.30 -1.36
CA GLN A 181 1.35 -24.75 -0.42
C GLN A 181 1.83 -24.55 1.04
N SER A 182 1.52 -23.41 1.67
CA SER A 182 1.47 -23.22 3.14
C SER A 182 1.21 -21.74 3.50
N LYS A 183 0.08 -21.15 3.06
CA LYS A 183 -0.18 -19.70 3.23
C LYS A 183 -1.08 -19.35 4.43
N SER A 184 -1.86 -20.30 4.95
CA SER A 184 -2.90 -20.00 5.96
C SER A 184 -2.33 -19.76 7.36
N ASN A 185 -1.33 -20.55 7.80
CA ASN A 185 -0.79 -20.44 9.17
C ASN A 185 0.21 -19.28 9.35
N THR A 186 0.93 -18.92 8.29
CA THR A 186 1.98 -17.89 8.33
C THR A 186 1.40 -16.48 8.52
N THR A 187 0.26 -16.19 7.90
CA THR A 187 -0.35 -14.85 7.92
C THR A 187 -0.79 -14.45 9.33
N MET A 188 -1.38 -15.38 10.10
CA MET A 188 -1.81 -15.14 11.48
C MET A 188 -0.64 -15.00 12.46
N ALA A 189 0.47 -15.72 12.24
CA ALA A 189 1.68 -15.58 13.05
C ALA A 189 2.36 -14.21 12.84
N VAL A 190 2.44 -13.76 11.59
CA VAL A 190 2.97 -12.44 11.22
C VAL A 190 2.15 -11.31 11.87
N TYR A 191 0.83 -11.42 11.90
CA TYR A 191 -0.03 -10.39 12.50
C TYR A 191 0.18 -10.27 14.02
N LYS A 192 0.38 -11.39 14.72
CA LYS A 192 0.72 -11.39 16.16
C LYS A 192 2.10 -10.78 16.41
N SER A 193 3.09 -11.08 15.56
CA SER A 193 4.45 -10.53 15.67
C SER A 193 4.53 -9.04 15.33
N LEU A 194 3.69 -8.53 14.43
CA LEU A 194 3.61 -7.09 14.15
C LEU A 194 3.10 -6.29 15.35
N LYS A 195 2.15 -6.83 16.12
CA LYS A 195 1.64 -6.18 17.34
C LYS A 195 2.72 -6.04 18.43
N SER A 196 3.66 -6.97 18.55
CA SER A 196 4.74 -6.87 19.55
C SER A 196 5.83 -5.86 19.18
N VAL A 197 6.03 -5.59 17.89
CA VAL A 197 7.06 -4.64 17.41
C VAL A 197 6.59 -3.18 17.52
N THR A 198 5.28 -2.93 17.46
CA THR A 198 4.71 -1.57 17.60
C THR A 198 4.25 -1.23 19.01
N SER A 199 4.36 -2.14 19.98
CA SER A 199 4.06 -1.88 21.39
C SER A 199 5.27 -1.22 22.06
N LEU A 200 5.55 0.02 21.67
CA LEU A 200 6.50 0.92 22.32
C LEU A 200 6.07 2.34 21.95
N ASP A 201 4.89 2.73 22.42
CA ASP A 201 4.42 4.13 22.58
C ASP A 201 3.14 4.09 23.46
N SER A 202 3.33 3.77 24.73
CA SER A 202 2.38 4.06 25.82
C SER A 202 3.16 4.25 27.11
N VAL A 203 3.72 5.45 27.24
CA VAL A 203 3.94 6.15 28.50
C VAL A 203 3.52 7.59 28.27
#